data_AF-A0A3D1FXF1-F1
#
_entry.id   AF-A0A3D1FXF1-F1
#
_cell.length_a   1.000
_cell.length_b   1.000
_cell.length_c   1.000
_cell.angle_alpha   90.00
_cell.angle_beta   90.00
_cell.angle_gamma   90.00
#
_symmetry.space_group_name_H-M   'P 1'
#
loop_
_entity.id
_entity.type
_entity.pdbx_description
1 polymer ?
#
loop_
_entity_poly.entity_id
_entity_poly.type
_entity_poly.pdbx_seq_one_letter_code
_entity_poly.pdbx_strand_id
1 'polypeptide(L)'
;APIGTNVTLKAEKPFWGEERSVQTTKTEEWETLSFDFTNAPTDMPTLALLFDFVAGSSNVGDGSATSTFYFDEIKYANVPLGGIEESKELFSVYPNPTSDKWTVRNPSSTGCTIQIFDLKGQQLYQVLTSSQSHTIDATDFAAG
;
A
#
# COMPACT_ATOMS: atom_id res chain seq x y z
N ALA A 1 17.40 -2.46 -4.58
CA ALA A 1 18.08 -1.47 -5.43
C ALA A 1 19.46 -1.15 -4.86
N PRO A 2 20.50 -1.02 -5.69
CA PRO A 2 21.77 -0.40 -5.30
C PRO A 2 21.60 1.07 -4.92
N ILE A 3 22.50 1.60 -4.09
CA ILE A 3 22.62 3.04 -3.84
C ILE A 3 22.89 3.80 -5.15
N GLY A 4 22.31 5.00 -5.30
CA GLY A 4 22.46 5.83 -6.49
C GLY A 4 21.53 5.46 -7.65
N THR A 5 20.64 4.48 -7.47
CA THR A 5 19.63 4.13 -8.48
C THR A 5 18.61 5.27 -8.59
N ASN A 6 18.33 5.73 -9.81
CA ASN A 6 17.32 6.76 -10.02
C ASN A 6 15.92 6.17 -9.91
N VAL A 7 15.08 6.76 -9.08
CA VAL A 7 13.64 6.52 -9.03
C VAL A 7 12.96 7.81 -9.47
N THR A 8 12.08 7.72 -10.45
CA THR A 8 11.37 8.88 -10.99
C THR A 8 9.88 8.74 -10.72
N LEU A 9 9.28 9.76 -10.12
CA LEU A 9 7.84 9.91 -10.05
C LEU A 9 7.41 10.92 -11.10
N LYS A 10 6.46 10.53 -11.95
CA LYS A 10 5.90 11.37 -13.00
C LYS A 10 4.41 11.58 -12.75
N ALA A 11 3.98 12.84 -12.74
CA ALA A 11 2.59 13.22 -12.84
C ALA A 11 2.27 13.55 -14.30
N GLU A 12 1.14 13.05 -14.83
CA GLU A 12 0.81 13.25 -16.24
C GLU A 12 -0.68 13.42 -16.51
N LYS A 13 -0.94 14.03 -17.67
CA LYS A 13 -2.23 14.14 -18.35
C LYS A 13 -2.00 13.86 -19.85
N PRO A 14 -3.05 13.75 -20.69
CA PRO A 14 -2.85 13.55 -22.11
C PRO A 14 -1.88 14.59 -22.70
N PHE A 15 -0.82 14.11 -23.36
CA PHE A 15 0.20 14.89 -24.07
C PHE A 15 1.14 15.77 -23.21
N TRP A 16 1.03 15.75 -21.88
CA TRP A 16 1.89 16.57 -21.01
C TRP A 16 2.10 15.93 -19.63
N GLY A 17 3.27 16.16 -19.02
CA GLY A 17 3.57 15.67 -17.69
C GLY A 17 4.80 16.34 -17.08
N GLU A 18 4.91 16.24 -15.76
CA GLU A 18 6.05 16.68 -14.97
C GLU A 18 6.65 15.51 -14.21
N GLU A 19 7.97 15.45 -14.15
CA GLU A 19 8.70 14.38 -13.48
C GLU A 19 9.67 14.91 -12.43
N ARG A 20 9.91 14.10 -11.41
CA ARG A 20 10.87 14.33 -10.34
C ARG A 20 11.66 13.05 -10.12
N SER A 21 12.98 13.15 -10.19
CA SER A 21 13.90 12.02 -9.99
C SER A 21 14.66 12.18 -8.68
N VAL A 22 14.77 11.10 -7.93
CA VAL A 22 15.52 11.01 -6.67
C VAL A 22 16.38 9.76 -6.71
N GLN A 23 17.57 9.83 -6.13
CA GLN A 23 18.47 8.67 -6.03
C GLN A 23 18.27 7.95 -4.70
N THR A 24 18.29 6.62 -4.75
CA THR A 24 18.35 5.78 -3.56
C THR A 24 19.61 6.10 -2.75
N THR A 25 19.47 6.10 -1.42
CA THR A 25 20.59 6.35 -0.50
C THR A 25 21.07 5.08 0.20
N LYS A 26 20.32 3.99 0.04
CA LYS A 26 20.61 2.70 0.65
C LYS A 26 20.70 1.59 -0.39
N THR A 27 21.38 0.50 -0.01
CA THR A 27 21.44 -0.73 -0.81
C THR A 27 20.71 -1.82 -0.07
N GLU A 28 19.77 -2.49 -0.73
CA GLU A 28 19.02 -3.65 -0.18
C GLU A 28 18.24 -3.37 1.13
N GLU A 29 17.92 -2.11 1.41
CA GLU A 29 17.14 -1.71 2.59
C GLU A 29 15.93 -0.87 2.19
N TRP A 30 14.91 -0.87 3.05
CA TRP A 30 13.77 0.05 2.93
C TRP A 30 14.20 1.50 3.21
N GLU A 31 13.75 2.41 2.34
CA GLU A 31 13.88 3.85 2.52
C GLU A 31 12.63 4.59 2.02
N THR A 32 12.40 5.78 2.56
CA THR A 32 11.34 6.69 2.11
C THR A 32 11.95 7.73 1.16
N LEU A 33 11.45 7.78 -0.08
CA LEU A 33 11.85 8.79 -1.06
C LEU A 33 10.78 9.89 -1.15
N SER A 34 11.22 11.15 -1.13
CA SER A 34 10.35 12.32 -1.20
C SER A 34 10.51 13.04 -2.53
N PHE A 35 9.41 13.24 -3.24
CA PHE A 35 9.39 13.91 -4.55
C PHE A 35 8.71 15.26 -4.41
N ASP A 36 9.45 16.34 -4.66
CA ASP A 36 8.94 17.70 -4.51
C ASP A 36 8.26 18.20 -5.79
N PHE A 37 6.93 18.25 -5.76
CA PHE A 37 6.10 18.80 -6.83
C PHE A 37 5.66 20.25 -6.57
N THR A 38 6.38 21.01 -5.73
CA THR A 38 6.10 22.44 -5.53
C THR A 38 6.07 23.17 -6.86
N ASN A 39 5.03 23.97 -7.06
CA ASN A 39 4.70 24.69 -8.31
C ASN A 39 4.33 23.84 -9.53
N ALA A 40 4.22 22.51 -9.41
CA ALA A 40 3.69 21.68 -10.49
C ALA A 40 2.17 21.93 -10.66
N PRO A 41 1.63 21.83 -11.87
CA PRO A 41 0.18 21.94 -12.08
C PRO A 41 -0.59 20.82 -11.37
N THR A 42 -1.78 21.17 -10.88
CA THR A 42 -2.63 20.27 -10.11
C THR A 42 -3.62 19.47 -10.98
N ASP A 43 -3.54 19.60 -12.30
CA ASP A 43 -4.47 18.99 -13.26
C ASP A 43 -3.91 17.70 -13.91
N MET A 44 -3.09 16.96 -13.18
CA MET A 44 -2.46 15.71 -13.60
C MET A 44 -3.04 14.52 -12.82
N PRO A 45 -4.02 13.80 -13.37
CA PRO A 45 -4.74 12.74 -12.64
C PRO A 45 -3.97 11.42 -12.54
N THR A 46 -2.85 11.27 -13.27
CA THR A 46 -2.13 10.00 -13.37
C THR A 46 -0.74 10.14 -12.77
N LEU A 47 -0.35 9.18 -11.92
CA LEU A 47 1.01 9.04 -11.41
C LEU A 47 1.64 7.78 -12.01
N ALA A 48 2.87 7.93 -12.52
CA ALA A 48 3.71 6.84 -12.97
C ALA A 48 4.99 6.80 -12.12
N LEU A 49 5.24 5.67 -11.48
CA LEU A 49 6.47 5.42 -10.72
C LEU A 49 7.40 4.59 -11.60
N LEU A 50 8.58 5.13 -11.89
CA LEU A 50 9.58 4.52 -12.77
C LEU A 50 10.84 4.22 -11.96
N PHE A 51 11.27 2.96 -11.97
CA PHE A 51 12.48 2.50 -11.29
C PHE A 51 13.64 2.39 -12.26
N ASP A 52 14.84 2.73 -11.77
CA ASP A 52 16.06 2.76 -12.56
C ASP A 52 15.94 3.62 -13.84
N PHE A 53 15.21 4.72 -13.71
CA PHE A 53 14.88 5.60 -14.83
C PHE A 53 15.14 7.06 -14.47
N VAL A 54 15.77 7.76 -15.41
CA VAL A 54 15.79 9.22 -15.52
C VAL A 54 15.75 9.58 -17.01
N ALA A 55 15.19 10.73 -17.39
CA ALA A 55 15.15 11.14 -18.78
C ALA A 55 16.54 11.11 -19.43
N GLY A 56 16.65 10.44 -20.58
CA GLY A 56 17.92 10.24 -21.29
C GLY A 56 18.78 9.06 -20.79
N SER A 57 18.35 8.34 -19.75
CA SER A 57 19.00 7.07 -19.36
C SER A 57 18.79 5.98 -20.41
N SER A 58 19.75 5.07 -20.49
CA SER A 58 19.72 3.88 -21.36
C SER A 58 19.65 2.57 -20.56
N ASN A 59 19.32 2.68 -19.27
CA ASN A 59 19.19 1.54 -18.38
C ASN A 59 18.01 0.68 -18.83
N VAL A 60 18.23 -0.63 -18.90
CA VAL A 60 17.21 -1.61 -19.27
C VAL A 60 17.07 -2.58 -18.12
N GLY A 61 15.86 -2.68 -17.57
CA GLY A 61 15.58 -3.63 -16.51
C GLY A 61 15.70 -5.06 -17.01
N ASP A 62 16.45 -5.89 -16.30
CA ASP A 62 16.75 -7.28 -16.66
C ASP A 62 16.10 -8.29 -15.70
N GLY A 63 15.39 -7.82 -14.68
CA GLY A 63 14.77 -8.67 -13.65
C GLY A 63 15.76 -9.34 -12.69
N SER A 64 17.04 -8.96 -12.72
CA SER A 64 18.03 -9.38 -11.73
C SER A 64 17.65 -8.86 -10.33
N ALA A 65 18.32 -9.36 -9.28
CA ALA A 65 18.15 -8.84 -7.93
C ALA A 65 18.45 -7.33 -7.82
N THR A 66 19.41 -6.83 -8.62
CA THR A 66 19.73 -5.40 -8.70
C THR A 66 18.71 -4.59 -9.50
N SER A 67 17.87 -5.25 -10.31
CA SER A 67 16.78 -4.67 -11.11
C SER A 67 15.38 -5.08 -10.59
N THR A 68 15.31 -5.57 -9.35
CA THR A 68 14.06 -5.87 -8.65
C THR A 68 13.79 -4.80 -7.60
N PHE A 69 12.59 -4.20 -7.66
CA PHE A 69 12.20 -3.07 -6.81
C PHE A 69 10.90 -3.39 -6.09
N TYR A 70 10.88 -3.13 -4.78
CA TYR A 70 9.69 -3.21 -3.95
C TYR A 70 9.34 -1.80 -3.48
N PHE A 71 8.05 -1.49 -3.40
CA PHE A 71 7.54 -0.21 -2.93
C PHE A 71 6.30 -0.43 -2.07
N ASP A 72 6.10 0.44 -1.09
CA ASP A 72 4.93 0.46 -0.21
C ASP A 72 4.72 1.89 0.33
N GLU A 73 3.60 2.12 1.01
CA GLU A 73 3.27 3.35 1.74
C GLU A 73 3.35 4.65 0.91
N ILE A 74 2.81 4.64 -0.31
CA ILE A 74 2.68 5.84 -1.15
C ILE A 74 1.69 6.82 -0.51
N LYS A 75 2.14 8.05 -0.23
CA LYS A 75 1.34 9.10 0.40
C LYS A 75 1.72 10.50 -0.10
N TYR A 76 0.78 11.42 -0.05
CA TYR A 76 1.06 12.84 -0.21
C TYR A 76 1.63 13.41 1.10
N ALA A 77 2.80 14.06 1.04
CA ALA A 77 3.34 14.78 2.18
C ALA A 77 2.67 16.16 2.31
N ASN A 78 2.38 16.59 3.54
CA ASN A 78 1.96 17.95 3.88
C ASN A 78 0.64 18.46 3.25
N VAL A 79 -0.27 17.59 2.83
CA VAL A 79 -1.65 18.03 2.59
C VAL A 79 -2.31 18.21 3.96
N PRO A 80 -2.81 19.40 4.33
CA PRO A 80 -3.70 19.53 5.48
C PRO A 80 -4.98 18.79 5.12
N LEU A 81 -5.02 17.50 5.42
CA LEU A 81 -6.22 16.70 5.38
C LEU A 81 -7.16 17.33 6.41
N GLY A 82 -8.20 18.01 5.93
CA GLY A 82 -9.41 18.24 6.72
C GLY A 82 -10.14 16.93 7.06
N GLY A 83 -9.62 15.79 6.62
CA GLY A 83 -9.98 14.47 7.11
C GLY A 83 -9.14 14.16 8.34
N ILE A 84 -9.84 13.92 9.44
CA ILE A 84 -9.33 13.34 10.68
C ILE A 84 -8.31 12.26 10.30
N GLU A 85 -7.07 12.38 10.75
CA GLU A 85 -6.23 11.18 10.88
C GLU A 85 -6.95 10.31 11.91
N GLU A 86 -7.84 9.44 11.41
CA GLU A 86 -8.29 8.28 12.17
C GLU A 86 -7.01 7.64 12.66
N SER A 87 -6.77 7.75 13.97
CA SER A 87 -5.73 7.00 14.65
C SER A 87 -5.81 5.60 14.08
N LYS A 88 -4.69 5.11 13.54
CA LYS A 88 -4.51 3.76 13.02
C LYS A 88 -4.68 2.79 14.20
N GLU A 89 -5.89 2.68 14.75
CA GLU A 89 -6.35 1.60 15.59
C GLU A 89 -6.37 0.42 14.63
N LEU A 90 -5.22 -0.24 14.54
CA LEU A 90 -4.89 -1.26 13.56
C LEU A 90 -5.81 -2.47 13.76
N PHE A 91 -7.03 -2.36 13.24
CA PHE A 91 -7.85 -3.51 12.95
C PHE A 91 -7.02 -4.45 12.08
N SER A 92 -6.76 -5.64 12.58
CA SER A 92 -5.87 -6.60 11.92
C SER A 92 -6.49 -7.98 11.90
N VAL A 93 -6.28 -8.71 10.82
CA VAL A 93 -6.78 -10.08 10.63
C VAL A 93 -5.59 -10.97 10.29
N TYR A 94 -5.36 -12.02 11.08
CA TYR A 94 -4.20 -12.90 10.93
C TYR A 94 -4.50 -14.34 11.38
N PRO A 95 -3.79 -15.36 10.87
CA PRO A 95 -2.81 -15.25 9.79
C PRO A 95 -3.47 -14.99 8.43
N ASN A 96 -2.73 -14.33 7.56
CA ASN A 96 -3.02 -14.22 6.14
C ASN A 96 -1.71 -14.55 5.39
N PRO A 97 -1.61 -15.66 4.65
CA PRO A 97 -2.65 -16.67 4.36
C PRO A 97 -3.04 -17.56 5.56
N THR A 98 -4.21 -18.20 5.51
CA THR A 98 -4.66 -19.25 6.46
C THR A 98 -5.47 -20.32 5.73
N SER A 99 -5.62 -21.49 6.36
CA SER A 99 -6.45 -22.60 5.87
C SER A 99 -7.90 -22.54 6.33
N ASP A 100 -8.11 -22.16 7.59
CA ASP A 100 -9.37 -22.41 8.30
C ASP A 100 -9.59 -21.50 9.52
N LYS A 101 -8.58 -20.71 9.94
CA LYS A 101 -8.70 -19.89 11.15
C LYS A 101 -8.14 -18.50 10.95
N TRP A 102 -8.93 -17.49 11.33
CA TRP A 102 -8.50 -16.10 11.39
C TRP A 102 -8.72 -15.55 12.80
N THR A 103 -7.83 -14.68 13.24
CA THR A 103 -7.99 -13.87 14.44
C THR A 103 -8.14 -12.42 14.02
N VAL A 104 -9.27 -11.84 14.38
CA VAL A 104 -9.57 -10.43 14.22
C VAL A 104 -9.16 -9.72 15.49
N ARG A 105 -8.23 -8.77 15.40
CA ARG A 105 -7.84 -7.90 16.49
C ARG A 105 -8.41 -6.51 16.25
N ASN A 106 -9.22 -6.05 17.18
CA ASN A 106 -9.74 -4.68 17.24
C ASN A 106 -9.21 -4.03 18.53
N PRO A 107 -8.22 -3.14 18.47
CA PRO A 107 -7.67 -2.50 19.67
C PRO A 107 -8.66 -1.53 20.35
N SER A 108 -9.75 -1.13 19.67
CA SER A 108 -10.79 -0.30 20.27
C SER A 108 -11.54 -1.02 21.39
N SER A 109 -11.94 -0.26 22.41
CA SER A 109 -12.86 -0.72 23.45
C SER A 109 -14.33 -0.67 23.03
N THR A 110 -14.64 -0.08 21.86
CA THR A 110 -15.98 -0.13 21.27
C THR A 110 -16.22 -1.46 20.58
N GLY A 111 -17.41 -2.03 20.77
CA GLY A 111 -17.79 -3.27 20.09
C GLY A 111 -17.76 -3.13 18.57
N CYS A 112 -17.32 -4.18 17.89
CA CYS A 112 -17.32 -4.28 16.43
C CYS A 112 -18.17 -5.46 15.97
N THR A 113 -18.76 -5.30 14.78
CA THR A 113 -19.42 -6.40 14.07
C THR A 113 -18.43 -6.97 13.05
N ILE A 114 -18.19 -8.27 13.13
CA ILE A 114 -17.38 -9.01 12.16
C ILE A 114 -18.36 -9.77 11.26
N GLN A 115 -18.22 -9.63 9.94
CA GLN A 115 -19.02 -10.35 8.93
C GLN A 115 -18.10 -10.98 7.89
N ILE A 116 -18.45 -12.19 7.45
CA ILE A 116 -17.72 -12.92 6.39
C ILE A 116 -18.70 -13.21 5.27
N PHE A 117 -18.25 -12.96 4.03
CA PHE A 117 -19.02 -13.20 2.82
C PHE A 117 -18.24 -14.11 1.88
N ASP A 118 -18.94 -14.93 1.11
CA ASP A 118 -18.35 -15.69 0.01
C ASP A 118 -18.14 -14.82 -1.25
N LEU A 119 -17.56 -15.40 -2.31
CA LEU A 119 -17.30 -14.71 -3.59
C LEU A 119 -18.59 -14.31 -4.34
N LYS A 120 -19.75 -14.83 -3.96
CA LYS A 120 -21.07 -14.48 -4.50
C LYS A 120 -21.79 -13.44 -3.64
N GLY A 121 -21.19 -13.00 -2.53
CA GLY A 121 -21.77 -12.07 -1.57
C GLY A 121 -22.73 -12.70 -0.55
N GLN A 122 -22.77 -14.03 -0.42
CA GLN A 122 -23.53 -14.71 0.62
C GLN A 122 -22.82 -14.58 1.97
N GLN A 123 -23.53 -14.12 3.00
CA GLN A 123 -22.99 -14.05 4.36
C GLN A 123 -22.82 -15.45 4.96
N LEU A 124 -21.59 -15.81 5.31
CA LEU A 124 -21.24 -17.09 5.95
C LEU A 124 -21.16 -16.99 7.48
N TYR A 125 -20.80 -15.83 8.01
CA TYR A 125 -20.57 -15.63 9.44
C TYR A 125 -20.89 -14.20 9.86
N GLN A 126 -21.39 -14.04 11.09
CA GLN A 126 -21.55 -12.75 11.74
C GLN A 126 -21.44 -12.87 13.26
N VAL A 127 -20.71 -11.94 13.88
CA VAL A 127 -20.64 -11.81 15.33
C VAL A 127 -20.49 -10.35 15.74
N LEU A 128 -21.16 -9.95 16.81
CA LEU A 128 -20.88 -8.70 17.52
C LEU A 128 -19.94 -9.02 18.68
N THR A 129 -18.76 -8.41 18.71
CA THR A 129 -17.77 -8.63 19.76
C THR A 129 -17.25 -7.31 20.31
N SER A 130 -17.19 -7.19 21.63
CA SER A 130 -16.48 -6.11 22.34
C SER A 130 -15.09 -6.54 22.81
N SER A 131 -14.69 -7.78 22.49
CA SER A 131 -13.36 -8.28 22.82
C SER A 131 -12.35 -7.71 21.83
N GLN A 132 -11.16 -7.34 22.32
CA GLN A 132 -10.10 -6.81 21.45
C GLN A 132 -9.52 -7.86 20.49
N SER A 133 -9.82 -9.14 20.71
CA SER A 133 -9.41 -10.25 19.87
C SER A 133 -10.56 -11.25 19.76
N HIS A 134 -10.86 -11.69 18.54
CA HIS A 134 -11.89 -12.68 18.24
C HIS A 134 -11.40 -13.67 17.18
N THR A 135 -11.45 -14.96 17.49
CA THR A 135 -11.09 -16.02 16.55
C THR A 135 -12.31 -16.50 15.79
N ILE A 136 -12.19 -16.50 14.46
CA ILE A 136 -13.11 -17.12 13.52
C ILE A 136 -12.56 -18.51 13.20
N ASP A 137 -13.39 -19.53 13.40
CA ASP A 137 -13.15 -20.89 12.93
C ASP A 137 -14.01 -21.15 11.70
N ALA A 138 -13.36 -21.44 10.59
CA ALA A 138 -13.95 -21.67 9.29
C ALA A 138 -13.67 -23.10 8.77
N THR A 139 -13.33 -24.03 9.66
CA THR A 139 -13.11 -25.44 9.31
C THR A 139 -14.31 -26.05 8.55
N ASP A 140 -15.53 -25.60 8.87
CA ASP A 140 -16.77 -26.06 8.25
C ASP A 140 -17.22 -25.22 7.04
N PHE A 141 -16.47 -24.17 6.67
CA PHE A 141 -16.83 -23.37 5.50
C PHE A 141 -16.53 -24.19 4.24
N ALA A 142 -17.43 -24.08 3.25
CA ALA A 142 -17.20 -24.71 1.97
C ALA A 142 -15.88 -24.20 1.36
N ALA A 143 -15.09 -25.10 0.80
CA ALA A 143 -13.91 -24.71 0.03
C ALA A 143 -14.34 -23.76 -1.10
N GLY A 144 -13.74 -22.57 -1.10
CA GLY A 144 -13.92 -21.53 -2.10
C GLY A 144 -12.86 -21.57 -3.19
#